data_AF-A0A2M7JN20-F1
#
_entry.id   AF-A0A2M7JN20-F1
#
_cell.length_a   1.000
_cell.length_b   1.000
_cell.length_c   1.000
_cell.angle_alpha   90.00
_cell.angle_beta   90.00
_cell.angle_gamma   90.00
#
_symmetry.space_group_name_H-M   'P 1'
#
loop_
_entity.id
_entity.type
_entity.pdbx_description
1 polymer ?
#
loop_
_entity_poly.entity_id
_entity_poly.type
_entity_poly.pdbx_seq_one_letter_code
_entity_poly.pdbx_strand_id
1 'polypeptide(L)'
;MTLKEEIIDAVIDGQIGRNGIVTRREVIQHFKDYPKSYTGVILSNSEIDRNHSPTYETFTQRVGRGKYIIHPEIISQRKGERGR
;
A
#
# COMPACT_ATOMS: atom_id res chain seq x y z
N MET A 1 -11.97 -8.53 2.31
CA MET A 1 -10.73 -7.75 2.41
C MET A 1 -10.42 -7.18 1.03
N THR A 2 -9.97 -5.93 0.99
CA THR A 2 -9.49 -5.28 -0.24
C THR A 2 -7.97 -5.43 -0.37
N LEU A 3 -7.42 -5.32 -1.58
CA LEU A 3 -5.96 -5.35 -1.78
C LEU A 3 -5.24 -4.24 -0.99
N LYS A 4 -5.89 -3.08 -0.76
CA LYS A 4 -5.37 -2.02 0.12
C LYS A 4 -5.14 -2.56 1.53
N GLU A 5 -6.16 -3.16 2.13
CA GLU A 5 -6.08 -3.69 3.49
C GLU A 5 -5.00 -4.77 3.59
N GLU A 6 -4.94 -5.66 2.60
CA GLU A 6 -3.93 -6.72 2.55
C GLU A 6 -2.50 -6.18 2.44
N ILE A 7 -2.29 -5.11 1.64
CA ILE A 7 -0.97 -4.43 1.57
C ILE A 7 -0.60 -3.83 2.93
N ILE A 8 -1.55 -3.14 3.60
CA ILE A 8 -1.28 -2.51 4.90
C ILE A 8 -0.99 -3.59 5.95
N ASP A 9 -1.74 -4.69 5.94
CA ASP A 9 -1.54 -5.81 6.85
C ASP A 9 -0.18 -6.49 6.64
N ALA A 10 0.22 -6.73 5.39
CA ALA A 10 1.54 -7.27 5.05
C ALA A 10 2.69 -6.33 5.49
N VAL A 11 2.48 -5.01 5.44
CA VAL A 11 3.45 -4.02 5.95
C VAL A 11 3.51 -4.04 7.48
N ILE A 12 2.36 -4.09 8.17
CA ILE A 12 2.29 -4.17 9.64
C ILE A 12 2.93 -5.47 10.14
N ASP A 13 2.70 -6.58 9.44
CA ASP A 13 3.23 -7.90 9.78
C ASP A 13 4.69 -8.08 9.36
N GLY A 14 5.30 -7.08 8.71
CA GLY A 14 6.71 -7.08 8.31
C GLY A 14 7.02 -8.02 7.14
N GLN A 15 6.02 -8.42 6.36
CA GLN A 15 6.17 -9.32 5.22
C GLN A 15 6.69 -8.60 3.97
N ILE A 16 6.32 -7.32 3.80
CA ILE A 16 6.81 -6.46 2.74
C ILE A 16 7.15 -5.07 3.27
N GLY A 17 8.06 -4.39 2.58
CA GLY A 17 8.48 -3.05 2.93
C GLY A 17 9.32 -2.99 4.21
N ARG A 18 9.92 -1.81 4.45
CA ARG A 18 10.75 -1.54 5.61
C ARG A 18 10.44 -0.15 6.13
N ASN A 19 10.13 -0.04 7.42
CA ASN A 19 9.72 1.21 8.07
C ASN A 19 8.54 1.90 7.35
N GLY A 20 7.55 1.12 6.90
CA GLY A 20 6.40 1.62 6.14
C GLY A 20 6.69 1.96 4.67
N ILE A 21 7.95 1.88 4.22
CA ILE A 21 8.31 2.09 2.82
C ILE A 21 8.19 0.77 2.06
N VAL A 22 7.32 0.75 1.06
CA VAL A 22 7.06 -0.37 0.17
C VAL A 22 7.44 -0.02 -1.27
N THR A 23 7.91 -1.01 -2.02
CA THR A 23 8.19 -0.88 -3.44
C THR A 23 7.12 -1.56 -4.30
N ARG A 24 6.92 -1.04 -5.51
CA ARG A 24 6.06 -1.69 -6.51
C ARG A 24 6.47 -3.15 -6.75
N ARG A 25 7.77 -3.43 -6.74
CA ARG A 25 8.29 -4.78 -6.98
C ARG A 25 7.87 -5.73 -5.87
N GLU A 26 7.96 -5.33 -4.60
CA GLU A 26 7.53 -6.14 -3.45
C GLU A 26 6.03 -6.45 -3.53
N VAL A 27 5.19 -5.45 -3.83
CA VAL A 27 3.73 -5.67 -3.98
C VAL A 27 3.44 -6.67 -5.10
N ILE A 28 4.02 -6.51 -6.29
CA ILE A 28 3.82 -7.44 -7.41
C ILE A 28 4.31 -8.86 -7.08
N GLN A 29 5.41 -8.98 -6.34
CA GLN A 29 6.00 -10.28 -6.00
C GLN A 29 5.25 -11.00 -4.88
N HIS A 30 4.67 -10.27 -3.94
CA HIS A 30 3.96 -10.81 -2.80
C HIS A 30 2.51 -11.18 -3.17
N PHE A 31 1.79 -10.28 -3.85
CA PHE A 31 0.38 -10.46 -4.21
C PHE A 31 0.23 -11.07 -5.62
N LYS A 32 0.72 -12.29 -5.81
CA LYS A 32 0.75 -12.97 -7.13
C LYS A 32 -0.63 -13.34 -7.67
N ASP A 33 -1.60 -13.50 -6.79
CA ASP A 33 -2.98 -13.87 -7.14
C ASP A 33 -3.77 -12.70 -7.72
N TYR A 34 -3.24 -11.48 -7.61
CA TYR A 34 -3.81 -10.28 -8.22
C TYR A 34 -3.20 -10.00 -9.59
N PRO A 35 -3.98 -9.48 -10.56
CA PRO A 35 -3.44 -9.09 -11.86
C PRO A 35 -2.29 -8.09 -11.74
N LYS A 36 -1.19 -8.35 -12.47
CA LYS A 36 -0.01 -7.45 -12.49
C LYS A 36 -0.35 -6.03 -12.92
N SER A 37 -1.37 -5.86 -13.77
CA SER A 37 -1.89 -4.55 -14.17
C SER A 37 -2.47 -3.78 -12.98
N TYR A 38 -3.06 -4.47 -12.01
CA TYR A 38 -3.65 -3.88 -10.82
C TYR A 38 -2.61 -3.64 -9.71
N THR A 39 -1.81 -4.65 -9.36
CA THR A 39 -0.72 -4.51 -8.36
C THR A 39 0.37 -3.53 -8.80
N GLY A 40 0.57 -3.37 -10.12
CA GLY A 40 1.53 -2.42 -10.67
C GLY A 40 1.12 -0.95 -10.51
N VAL A 41 -0.18 -0.65 -10.40
CA VAL A 41 -0.70 0.73 -10.37
C VAL A 41 -1.27 1.14 -9.02
N ILE A 42 -1.65 0.21 -8.15
CA ILE A 42 -2.34 0.51 -6.89
C ILE A 42 -1.59 1.55 -6.03
N LEU A 43 -0.28 1.39 -5.85
CA LEU A 43 0.50 2.35 -5.05
C LEU A 43 0.50 3.75 -5.67
N SER A 44 0.61 3.89 -6.99
CA SER A 44 0.60 5.21 -7.63
C SER A 44 -0.79 5.84 -7.70
N ASN A 45 -1.83 5.02 -7.82
CA ASN A 45 -3.21 5.51 -7.90
C ASN A 45 -3.78 5.85 -6.51
N SER A 46 -3.17 5.33 -5.45
CA SER A 46 -3.50 5.61 -4.05
C SER A 46 -2.56 6.62 -3.40
N GLU A 47 -1.87 7.46 -4.18
CA GLU A 47 -1.05 8.57 -3.66
C GLU A 47 -1.97 9.66 -3.06
N ILE A 48 -1.76 10.07 -1.81
CA ILE A 48 -2.59 11.06 -1.08
C ILE A 48 -2.58 12.43 -1.76
N ASP A 49 -1.43 12.86 -2.28
CA ASP A 49 -1.26 14.18 -2.90
C ASP A 49 -1.72 14.24 -4.37
N ARG A 50 -2.32 13.15 -4.88
CA ARG A 50 -2.63 12.99 -6.29
C ARG A 50 -4.12 12.80 -6.53
N ASN A 51 -4.72 13.70 -7.31
CA ASN A 51 -6.10 13.58 -7.78
C ASN A 51 -6.23 12.62 -8.99
N HIS A 52 -5.60 11.44 -8.92
CA HIS A 52 -5.40 10.56 -10.08
C HIS A 52 -6.55 9.56 -10.30
N SER A 53 -7.33 9.20 -9.28
CA SER A 53 -8.49 8.32 -9.47
C SER A 53 -9.53 8.47 -8.35
N PRO A 54 -10.81 8.72 -8.67
CA PRO A 54 -11.88 8.79 -7.67
C PRO A 54 -12.25 7.41 -7.09
N THR A 55 -11.73 6.33 -7.68
CA THR A 55 -12.06 4.94 -7.30
C THR A 55 -11.05 4.29 -6.37
N TYR A 56 -9.84 4.85 -6.25
CA TYR A 56 -8.81 4.31 -5.38
C TYR A 56 -8.82 5.09 -4.07
N GLU A 57 -8.94 4.37 -2.96
CA GLU A 57 -8.69 4.97 -1.66
C GLU A 57 -7.23 5.38 -1.56
N THR A 58 -6.98 6.57 -1.04
CA THR A 58 -5.63 7.10 -0.85
C THR A 58 -5.02 6.55 0.44
N PHE A 59 -3.77 6.08 0.37
CA PHE A 59 -3.08 5.54 1.55
C PHE A 59 -1.54 5.58 1.44
N THR A 60 -1.01 6.08 0.33
CA THR A 60 0.43 6.09 0.07
C THR A 60 0.94 7.50 -0.22
N GLN A 61 2.23 7.70 -0.06
CA GLN A 61 2.94 8.88 -0.54
C GLN A 61 4.21 8.45 -1.26
N ARG A 62 4.48 9.02 -2.44
CA ARG A 62 5.66 8.65 -3.21
C ARG A 62 6.92 9.28 -2.60
N VAL A 63 7.92 8.44 -2.32
CA VAL A 63 9.23 8.86 -1.78
C VAL A 63 10.38 8.64 -2.77
N GLY A 64 10.11 7.99 -3.91
CA GLY A 64 11.08 7.78 -4.97
C GLY A 64 10.52 6.99 -6.13
N ARG A 65 11.33 6.74 -7.17
CA ARG A 65 10.90 5.94 -8.33
C ARG A 65 10.52 4.53 -7.90
N GLY A 66 9.21 4.23 -7.92
CA GLY A 66 8.67 2.94 -7.54
C GLY A 66 8.71 2.65 -6.03
N LYS A 67 8.96 3.66 -5.19
CA LYS A 67 9.01 3.57 -3.72
C LYS A 67 7.95 4.49 -3.12
N TYR A 68 7.19 3.95 -2.16
CA TYR A 68 6.06 4.62 -1.54
C TYR A 68 6.10 4.37 -0.04
N ILE A 69 5.78 5.38 0.76
CA ILE A 69 5.52 5.20 2.19
C ILE A 69 4.01 5.02 2.37
N ILE A 70 3.60 4.04 3.18
CA ILE A 70 2.22 3.96 3.66
C ILE A 70 2.04 5.04 4.73
N HIS A 71 0.97 5.83 4.62
CA HIS A 71 0.77 6.95 5.54
C HIS A 71 0.66 6.45 6.99
N PRO A 72 1.39 7.04 7.95
CA PRO A 72 1.42 6.56 9.33
C PRO A 72 0.04 6.48 9.99
N GLU A 73 -0.85 7.42 9.70
CA GLU A 73 -2.22 7.41 10.24
C GLU A 73 -3.02 6.20 9.77
N ILE A 74 -2.85 5.77 8.52
CA ILE A 74 -3.50 4.57 7.98
C ILE A 74 -2.99 3.32 8.68
N ILE A 75 -1.68 3.26 8.96
CA ILE A 75 -1.10 2.16 9.73
C ILE A 75 -1.69 2.12 11.14
N SER A 76 -1.74 3.27 11.83
CA SER A 76 -2.29 3.37 13.19
C SER A 76 -3.77 3.01 13.23
N GLN A 77 -4.57 3.49 12.28
CA GLN A 77 -5.98 3.13 12.14
C GLN A 77 -6.13 1.62 11.96
N ARG A 78 -5.37 1.02 11.04
CA ARG A 78 -5.45 -0.41 10.76
C ARG A 78 -5.02 -1.27 11.95
N LYS A 79 -4.04 -0.84 12.73
CA LYS A 79 -3.67 -1.51 13.99
C LYS A 79 -4.81 -1.48 15.02
N GLY A 80 -5.47 -0.32 15.17
CA GLY A 80 -6.64 -0.17 16.02
C GLY A 80 -7.80 -1.09 15.62
N GLU A 81 -8.09 -1.20 14.32
CA GLU A 81 -9.10 -2.14 13.78
C GLU A 81 -8.76 -3.60 14.07
N ARG A 82 -7.46 -3.93 14.11
CA ARG A 82 -6.96 -5.28 14.43
C ARG A 82 -6.83 -5.56 15.93
N GLY A 83 -7.12 -4.59 16.80
CA GLY A 83 -6.93 -4.71 18.24
C GLY A 83 -5.46 -4.84 18.67
N ARG A 84 -4.53 -4.24 17.91
CA ARG A 84 -3.08 -4.28 18.15
C ARG A 84 -2.51 -2.92 18.53
#